data_AF-A0A7S3QCP2-F1
#
_entry.id   AF-A0A7S3QCP2-F1
#
_cell.length_a   1.000
_cell.length_b   1.000
_cell.length_c   1.000
_cell.angle_alpha   90.00
_cell.angle_beta   90.00
_cell.angle_gamma   90.00
#
_symmetry.space_group_name_H-M   'P 1'
#
loop_
_entity.id
_entity.type
_entity.pdbx_description
1 polymer ?
#
loop_
_entity_poly.entity_id
_entity_poly.type
_entity_poly.pdbx_seq_one_letter_code
_entity_poly.pdbx_strand_id
1 'polypeptide(L)'
;LIAFGTAVGMSSTGSRIIIGDPYDNNFTGRVHVFDYDGTTWGYVYQSYLSGTSEDESEFGWAVGISADGLRIIISAPYESVNGKYANGQTKVFKDTGSSWLQLGQDLNGSAEDDHSGSSVAMAGNGERVVIAATGHDEYGYYYSGQVKVFEYNSQEEWVQVHERNFNGNNK
;
A
#
# COMPACT_ATOMS: atom_id res chain seq x y z
N LEU A 1 -14.30 15.41 0.15
CA LEU A 1 -15.04 14.22 -0.36
C LEU A 1 -15.06 13.19 0.76
N ILE A 2 -15.95 12.19 0.72
CA ILE A 2 -15.82 10.99 1.57
C ILE A 2 -15.62 9.83 0.61
N ALA A 3 -14.54 9.06 0.78
CA ALA A 3 -14.15 7.97 -0.11
C ALA A 3 -13.93 6.65 0.64
N PHE A 4 -14.50 6.53 1.84
CA PHE A 4 -14.48 5.32 2.65
C PHE A 4 -14.99 4.12 1.85
N GLY A 5 -14.17 3.07 1.74
CA GLY A 5 -14.50 1.89 0.96
C GLY A 5 -13.96 1.91 -0.47
N THR A 6 -13.12 2.89 -0.84
CA THR A 6 -12.46 2.91 -2.16
C THR A 6 -11.63 1.66 -2.39
N ALA A 7 -10.98 1.16 -1.33
CA ALA A 7 -10.30 -0.12 -1.34
C ALA A 7 -10.63 -0.90 -0.08
N VAL A 8 -10.71 -2.23 -0.20
CA VAL A 8 -10.99 -3.15 0.91
C VAL A 8 -10.07 -4.36 0.86
N GLY A 9 -9.68 -4.84 2.02
CA GLY A 9 -8.94 -6.10 2.20
C GLY A 9 -9.47 -6.88 3.39
N MET A 10 -9.31 -8.20 3.39
CA MET A 10 -9.81 -9.08 4.45
C MET A 10 -8.82 -10.21 4.74
N SER A 11 -8.64 -10.55 6.02
CA SER A 11 -7.84 -11.71 6.44
C SER A 11 -8.48 -13.03 5.99
N SER A 12 -7.71 -14.11 5.98
CA SER A 12 -8.20 -15.41 5.48
C SER A 12 -9.39 -15.98 6.26
N THR A 13 -9.47 -15.67 7.56
CA THR A 13 -10.56 -16.05 8.45
C THR A 13 -11.78 -15.14 8.34
N GLY A 14 -11.65 -14.00 7.65
CA GLY A 14 -12.68 -12.96 7.62
C GLY A 14 -12.85 -12.22 8.94
N SER A 15 -11.97 -12.40 9.92
CA SER A 15 -12.08 -11.77 11.24
C SER A 15 -11.48 -10.37 11.29
N ARG A 16 -10.70 -9.96 10.28
CA ARG A 16 -10.11 -8.63 10.19
C ARG A 16 -10.31 -8.06 8.79
N ILE A 17 -10.70 -6.80 8.71
CA ILE A 17 -10.80 -6.05 7.45
C ILE A 17 -10.02 -4.75 7.52
N ILE A 18 -9.55 -4.30 6.36
CA ILE A 18 -8.96 -2.98 6.15
C ILE A 18 -9.74 -2.22 5.10
N ILE A 19 -9.91 -0.93 5.29
CA ILE A 19 -10.70 -0.05 4.42
C ILE A 19 -9.93 1.22 4.16
N GLY A 20 -9.74 1.54 2.88
CA GLY A 20 -9.16 2.82 2.44
C GLY A 20 -10.21 3.93 2.36
N ASP A 21 -9.81 5.13 2.79
CA ASP A 21 -10.53 6.39 2.62
C ASP A 21 -9.55 7.47 2.12
N PRO A 22 -9.11 7.38 0.84
CA PRO A 22 -8.03 8.20 0.30
C PRO A 22 -8.33 9.70 0.27
N TYR A 23 -9.60 10.10 0.26
CA TYR A 23 -9.99 11.50 0.20
C TYR A 23 -10.31 12.12 1.56
N ASP A 24 -10.16 11.36 2.64
CA ASP A 24 -10.31 11.90 3.98
C ASP A 24 -9.17 12.88 4.32
N ASN A 25 -9.45 13.78 5.26
CA ASN A 25 -8.48 14.75 5.77
C ASN A 25 -7.79 15.57 4.67
N ASN A 26 -8.58 16.24 3.81
CA ASN A 26 -8.10 17.04 2.68
C ASN A 26 -7.18 16.24 1.73
N PHE A 27 -7.61 15.04 1.31
CA PHE A 27 -6.88 14.19 0.35
C PHE A 27 -5.51 13.66 0.83
N THR A 28 -5.14 13.86 2.10
CA THR A 28 -3.99 13.16 2.70
C THR A 28 -4.29 11.67 2.90
N GLY A 29 -5.57 11.31 3.06
CA GLY A 29 -6.06 9.94 3.09
C GLY A 29 -5.86 9.20 4.41
N ARG A 30 -6.72 8.21 4.65
CA ARG A 30 -6.67 7.35 5.84
C ARG A 30 -6.98 5.90 5.51
N VAL A 31 -6.52 4.99 6.38
CA VAL A 31 -6.93 3.58 6.39
C VAL A 31 -7.48 3.19 7.75
N HIS A 32 -8.57 2.44 7.73
CA HIS A 32 -9.30 1.97 8.89
C HIS A 32 -9.16 0.46 9.00
N VAL A 33 -8.98 -0.06 10.21
CA VAL A 33 -8.88 -1.50 10.48
C VAL A 33 -9.91 -1.90 11.52
N PHE A 34 -10.63 -2.99 11.24
CA PHE A 34 -11.67 -3.51 12.11
C PHE A 34 -11.47 -5.00 12.37
N ASP A 35 -11.75 -5.41 13.60
CA ASP A 35 -11.80 -6.82 14.01
C ASP A 35 -13.23 -7.23 14.35
N TYR A 36 -13.57 -8.47 13.99
CA TYR A 36 -14.82 -9.11 14.33
C TYR A 36 -14.63 -10.00 15.56
N ASP A 37 -15.37 -9.72 16.63
CA ASP A 37 -15.29 -10.49 17.90
C ASP A 37 -16.17 -11.75 17.92
N GLY A 38 -16.83 -12.07 16.81
CA GLY A 38 -17.85 -13.13 16.73
C GLY A 38 -19.29 -12.62 16.82
N THR A 39 -19.48 -11.33 17.15
CA THR A 39 -20.78 -10.68 17.26
C THR A 39 -20.82 -9.29 16.60
N THR A 40 -19.78 -8.48 16.83
CA THR A 40 -19.68 -7.09 16.38
C THR A 40 -18.33 -6.79 15.74
N TRP A 41 -18.30 -5.75 14.91
CA TRP A 41 -17.08 -5.18 14.35
C TRP A 41 -16.63 -4.01 15.20
N GLY A 42 -15.38 -4.03 15.67
CA GLY A 42 -14.76 -2.98 16.47
C GLY A 42 -13.50 -2.43 15.81
N TYR A 43 -13.22 -1.13 16.03
CA TYR A 43 -11.99 -0.50 15.58
C TYR A 43 -10.77 -1.13 16.27
N VAL A 44 -9.77 -1.50 15.47
CA VAL A 44 -8.47 -1.89 16.00
C VAL A 44 -7.76 -0.63 16.51
N TYR A 45 -7.35 -0.66 17.78
CA TYR A 45 -6.66 0.43 18.49
C TYR A 45 -7.38 1.79 18.55
N GLN A 46 -8.69 1.83 18.25
CA GLN A 46 -9.50 3.06 18.21
C GLN A 46 -8.85 4.18 17.37
N SER A 47 -8.11 3.79 16.33
CA SER A 47 -7.33 4.70 15.49
C SER A 47 -7.42 4.31 14.02
N TYR A 48 -6.99 5.23 13.16
CA TYR A 48 -6.68 5.01 11.76
C TYR A 48 -5.17 5.02 11.54
N LEU A 49 -4.76 4.58 10.35
CA LEU A 49 -3.42 4.80 9.79
C LEU A 49 -3.48 5.98 8.81
N SER A 50 -2.41 6.78 8.78
CA SER A 50 -2.22 7.88 7.84
C SER A 50 -0.87 7.80 7.16
N GLY A 51 -0.74 8.47 6.02
CA GLY A 51 0.55 8.68 5.35
C GLY A 51 1.47 9.60 6.14
N THR A 52 2.64 9.89 5.55
CA THR A 52 3.66 10.76 6.15
C THR A 52 3.63 12.20 5.62
N SER A 53 2.90 12.48 4.54
CA SER A 53 2.77 13.82 3.97
C SER A 53 1.65 14.64 4.60
N GLU A 54 1.78 15.96 4.56
CA GLU A 54 0.65 16.88 4.68
C GLU A 54 0.01 17.19 3.31
N ASP A 55 0.63 16.73 2.22
CA ASP A 55 0.17 16.89 0.84
C ASP A 55 -0.92 15.85 0.46
N GLU A 56 -1.65 16.14 -0.62
CA GLU A 56 -2.73 15.31 -1.21
C GLU A 56 -2.19 13.97 -1.77
N SER A 57 -1.67 13.11 -0.90
CA SER A 57 -1.03 11.84 -1.25
C SER A 57 -2.00 10.68 -1.47
N GLU A 58 -3.25 10.87 -1.01
CA GLU A 58 -4.35 9.91 -1.13
C GLU A 58 -4.03 8.55 -0.51
N PHE A 59 -3.41 8.56 0.68
CA PHE A 59 -3.07 7.36 1.41
C PHE A 59 -4.29 6.48 1.68
N GLY A 60 -4.18 5.18 1.38
CA GLY A 60 -5.32 4.27 1.41
C GLY A 60 -5.97 4.03 0.05
N TRP A 61 -5.39 4.57 -1.03
CA TRP A 61 -5.86 4.34 -2.40
C TRP A 61 -5.99 2.86 -2.75
N ALA A 62 -4.95 2.06 -2.46
CA ALA A 62 -5.01 0.61 -2.54
C ALA A 62 -4.49 -0.01 -1.24
N VAL A 63 -5.08 -1.15 -0.86
CA VAL A 63 -4.78 -1.83 0.39
C VAL A 63 -4.69 -3.35 0.20
N GLY A 64 -3.93 -4.03 1.05
CA GLY A 64 -3.87 -5.48 1.12
C GLY A 64 -3.52 -5.97 2.53
N ILE A 65 -3.83 -7.23 2.85
CA ILE A 65 -3.65 -7.82 4.18
C ILE A 65 -3.15 -9.26 4.07
N SER A 66 -2.28 -9.67 5.00
CA SER A 66 -1.79 -11.05 5.12
C SER A 66 -2.90 -12.01 5.58
N ALA A 67 -2.69 -13.31 5.36
CA ALA A 67 -3.69 -14.32 5.71
C ALA A 67 -4.01 -14.35 7.21
N ASP A 68 -3.00 -14.12 8.05
CA ASP A 68 -3.10 -14.03 9.51
C ASP A 68 -3.63 -12.67 10.02
N GLY A 69 -3.78 -11.68 9.13
CA GLY A 69 -4.24 -10.34 9.48
C GLY A 69 -3.22 -9.45 10.19
N LEU A 70 -1.97 -9.91 10.33
CA LEU A 70 -0.94 -9.22 11.11
C LEU A 70 -0.08 -8.27 10.29
N ARG A 71 -0.14 -8.31 8.95
CA ARG A 71 0.57 -7.38 8.07
C ARG A 71 -0.40 -6.77 7.06
N ILE A 72 -0.20 -5.50 6.77
CA ILE A 72 -1.02 -4.74 5.82
C ILE A 72 -0.12 -3.91 4.91
N ILE A 73 -0.48 -3.81 3.64
CA ILE A 73 0.15 -2.92 2.65
C ILE A 73 -0.82 -1.82 2.29
N ILE A 74 -0.33 -0.59 2.22
CA ILE A 74 -1.13 0.60 1.94
C ILE A 74 -0.35 1.50 0.98
N SER A 75 -1.00 1.97 -0.07
CA SER A 75 -0.41 2.89 -1.04
C SER A 75 -0.97 4.31 -0.98
N ALA A 76 -0.17 5.24 -1.51
CA ALA A 76 -0.43 6.66 -1.72
C ALA A 76 0.17 7.03 -3.09
N PRO A 77 -0.53 6.78 -4.21
CA PRO A 77 0.05 6.90 -5.55
C PRO A 77 0.38 8.34 -5.96
N TYR A 78 -0.18 9.34 -5.29
CA TYR A 78 0.06 10.77 -5.56
C TYR A 78 1.07 11.40 -4.60
N GLU A 79 1.64 10.61 -3.69
CA GLU A 79 2.76 11.04 -2.85
C GLU A 79 3.94 11.51 -3.72
N SER A 80 4.53 12.65 -3.34
CA SER A 80 5.67 13.25 -4.02
C SER A 80 6.94 13.07 -3.20
N VAL A 81 7.72 12.05 -3.53
CA VAL A 81 8.89 11.63 -2.74
C VAL A 81 10.19 12.11 -3.39
N ASN A 82 11.12 12.62 -2.58
CA ASN A 82 12.45 13.04 -3.02
C ASN A 82 12.45 14.06 -4.18
N GLY A 83 11.46 14.96 -4.18
CA GLY A 83 11.33 16.02 -5.17
C GLY A 83 10.76 15.58 -6.52
N LYS A 84 10.19 14.37 -6.63
CA LYS A 84 9.50 13.88 -7.82
C LYS A 84 8.00 13.99 -7.60
N TYR A 85 7.31 14.69 -8.49
CA TYR A 85 5.86 14.83 -8.42
C TYR A 85 5.18 13.48 -8.69
N ALA A 86 4.23 13.09 -7.82
CA ALA A 86 3.36 11.93 -7.97
C ALA A 86 4.06 10.62 -8.39
N ASN A 87 5.30 10.41 -7.93
CA ASN A 87 5.99 9.14 -8.16
C ASN A 87 5.36 8.01 -7.32
N GLY A 88 4.67 8.36 -6.24
CA GLY A 88 3.90 7.45 -5.41
C GLY A 88 4.74 6.73 -4.37
N GLN A 89 4.07 6.32 -3.30
CA GLN A 89 4.66 5.61 -2.17
C GLN A 89 3.77 4.47 -1.71
N THR A 90 4.39 3.40 -1.24
CA THR A 90 3.70 2.29 -0.58
C THR A 90 4.42 1.93 0.71
N LYS A 91 3.64 1.66 1.76
CA LYS A 91 4.14 1.28 3.08
C LYS A 91 3.56 -0.07 3.48
N VAL A 92 4.33 -0.84 4.24
CA VAL A 92 3.86 -2.07 4.88
C VAL A 92 3.91 -1.87 6.38
N PHE A 93 2.84 -2.25 7.07
CA PHE A 93 2.75 -2.19 8.53
C PHE A 93 2.54 -3.57 9.11
N LYS A 94 3.05 -3.79 10.32
CA LYS A 94 2.88 -4.98 11.14
C LYS A 94 2.12 -4.61 12.40
N ASP A 95 1.15 -5.44 12.75
CA ASP A 95 0.46 -5.38 14.02
C ASP A 95 1.37 -5.90 15.15
N THR A 96 1.57 -5.08 16.18
CA THR A 96 2.35 -5.43 17.38
C THR A 96 1.48 -5.95 18.54
N GLY A 97 0.16 -5.95 18.38
CA GLY A 97 -0.81 -6.28 19.43
C GLY A 97 -1.27 -5.08 20.27
N SER A 98 -0.67 -3.90 20.05
CA SER A 98 -1.09 -2.63 20.67
C SER A 98 -1.01 -1.42 19.75
N SER A 99 -0.25 -1.53 18.66
CA SER A 99 -0.10 -0.50 17.64
C SER A 99 0.35 -1.09 16.30
N TRP A 100 0.27 -0.27 15.26
CA TRP A 100 0.87 -0.57 13.96
C TRP A 100 2.30 -0.03 13.91
N LEU A 101 3.24 -0.88 13.53
CA LEU A 101 4.63 -0.52 13.28
C LEU A 101 4.92 -0.64 11.79
N GLN A 102 5.55 0.37 11.18
CA GLN A 102 6.02 0.24 9.81
C GLN A 102 7.09 -0.85 9.72
N LEU A 103 6.92 -1.76 8.76
CA LEU A 103 7.80 -2.90 8.53
C LEU A 103 8.73 -2.58 7.36
N GLY A 104 10.02 -2.36 7.65
CA GLY A 104 11.04 -1.98 6.67
C GLY A 104 10.90 -0.57 6.13
N GLN A 105 11.68 -0.27 5.09
CA GLN A 105 11.71 1.05 4.45
C GLN A 105 10.51 1.28 3.50
N ASP A 106 10.28 2.55 3.13
CA ASP A 106 9.25 2.94 2.15
C ASP A 106 9.53 2.35 0.76
N LEU A 107 8.47 1.95 0.07
CA LEU A 107 8.50 1.43 -1.30
C LEU A 107 8.08 2.54 -2.27
N ASN A 108 9.04 3.40 -2.62
CA ASN A 108 8.83 4.60 -3.44
C ASN A 108 8.86 4.29 -4.95
N GLY A 109 8.04 5.00 -5.72
CA GLY A 109 8.13 5.01 -7.18
C GLY A 109 9.42 5.66 -7.69
N SER A 110 9.74 5.41 -8.96
CA SER A 110 11.08 5.65 -9.51
C SER A 110 11.19 6.95 -10.31
N ALA A 111 10.14 7.35 -11.02
CA ALA A 111 10.08 8.54 -11.85
C ALA A 111 8.83 9.38 -11.52
N GLU A 112 8.85 10.65 -11.95
CA GLU A 112 7.70 11.54 -11.85
C GLU A 112 6.49 10.93 -12.57
N ASP A 113 5.29 11.15 -12.03
CA ASP A 113 4.01 10.63 -12.55
C ASP A 113 3.94 9.09 -12.70
N ASP A 114 4.85 8.32 -12.11
CA ASP A 114 4.81 6.85 -12.12
C ASP A 114 3.51 6.30 -11.51
N HIS A 115 2.93 7.02 -10.54
CA HIS A 115 1.80 6.58 -9.73
C HIS A 115 2.03 5.18 -9.10
N SER A 116 3.23 4.96 -8.58
CA SER A 116 3.57 3.70 -7.91
C SER A 116 2.67 3.48 -6.70
N GLY A 117 2.03 2.31 -6.64
CA GLY A 117 0.99 2.03 -5.65
C GLY A 117 -0.44 2.18 -6.18
N SER A 118 -0.62 2.46 -7.47
CA SER A 118 -1.93 2.44 -8.16
C SER A 118 -2.72 1.14 -7.91
N SER A 119 -2.03 0.01 -7.71
CA SER A 119 -2.58 -1.24 -7.20
C SER A 119 -1.51 -1.99 -6.42
N VAL A 120 -1.93 -2.78 -5.43
CA VAL A 120 -1.03 -3.57 -4.57
C VAL A 120 -1.59 -4.96 -4.32
N ALA A 121 -0.71 -5.92 -4.04
CA ALA A 121 -1.07 -7.23 -3.54
C ALA A 121 -0.05 -7.71 -2.50
N MET A 122 -0.51 -8.49 -1.51
CA MET A 122 0.32 -9.09 -0.47
C MET A 122 0.14 -10.61 -0.47
N ALA A 123 1.25 -11.35 -0.34
CA ALA A 123 1.22 -12.80 -0.16
C ALA A 123 0.64 -13.19 1.21
N GLY A 124 0.09 -14.40 1.34
CA GLY A 124 -0.55 -14.85 2.57
C GLY A 124 0.36 -14.83 3.82
N ASN A 125 1.66 -15.08 3.67
CA ASN A 125 2.65 -14.97 4.75
C ASN A 125 3.09 -13.52 5.04
N GLY A 126 2.69 -12.56 4.21
CA GLY A 126 3.03 -11.15 4.33
C GLY A 126 4.52 -10.82 4.11
N GLU A 127 5.28 -11.72 3.50
CA GLU A 127 6.73 -11.55 3.23
C GLU A 127 7.02 -11.17 1.79
N ARG A 128 6.02 -11.21 0.90
CA ARG A 128 6.13 -10.75 -0.47
C ARG A 128 4.98 -9.83 -0.82
N VAL A 129 5.30 -8.75 -1.52
CA VAL A 129 4.32 -7.79 -2.02
C VAL A 129 4.57 -7.47 -3.48
N VAL A 130 3.51 -7.06 -4.16
CA VAL A 130 3.53 -6.63 -5.56
C VAL A 130 2.94 -5.24 -5.64
N ILE A 131 3.59 -4.35 -6.38
CA ILE A 131 3.20 -2.95 -6.52
C ILE A 131 3.16 -2.60 -8.00
N ALA A 132 2.03 -2.03 -8.43
CA ALA A 132 1.85 -1.52 -9.78
C ALA A 132 2.04 0.00 -9.84
N ALA A 133 2.64 0.48 -10.92
CA ALA A 133 2.80 1.88 -11.28
C ALA A 133 2.22 2.06 -12.70
N THR A 134 0.95 2.46 -12.79
CA THR A 134 0.24 2.57 -14.08
C THR A 134 0.71 3.76 -14.92
N GLY A 135 1.28 4.77 -14.28
CA GLY A 135 1.84 5.95 -14.93
C GLY A 135 3.22 5.74 -15.52
N HIS A 136 3.87 4.60 -15.25
CA HIS A 136 5.26 4.39 -15.61
C HIS A 136 5.53 4.40 -17.12
N ASP A 137 6.51 5.20 -17.51
CA ASP A 137 7.06 5.28 -18.85
C ASP A 137 8.36 4.46 -18.96
N GLU A 138 8.42 3.59 -19.97
CA GLU A 138 9.65 2.89 -20.36
C GLU A 138 10.18 3.53 -21.65
N TYR A 139 11.49 3.70 -21.79
CA TYR A 139 12.14 4.38 -22.93
C TYR A 139 11.41 4.19 -24.28
N GLY A 140 10.65 5.23 -24.69
CA GLY A 140 9.91 5.25 -25.97
C GLY A 140 8.43 4.85 -25.90
N TYR A 141 7.89 4.48 -24.74
CA TYR A 141 6.50 4.07 -24.53
C TYR A 141 5.88 4.81 -23.33
N TYR A 142 4.90 5.66 -23.62
CA TYR A 142 4.09 6.34 -22.61
C TYR A 142 3.11 5.37 -21.95
N TYR A 143 2.94 5.48 -20.63
CA TYR A 143 2.01 4.69 -19.82
C TYR A 143 2.17 3.18 -20.04
N SER A 144 3.42 2.73 -20.21
CA SER A 144 3.78 1.32 -20.40
C SER A 144 3.40 0.46 -19.18
N GLY A 145 3.25 1.12 -18.02
CA GLY A 145 2.98 0.50 -16.74
C GLY A 145 4.18 -0.29 -16.21
N GLN A 146 4.25 -0.48 -14.91
CA GLN A 146 5.29 -1.29 -14.29
C GLN A 146 4.74 -2.06 -13.11
N VAL A 147 5.19 -3.29 -12.94
CA VAL A 147 4.93 -4.09 -11.75
C VAL A 147 6.25 -4.52 -11.14
N LYS A 148 6.44 -4.19 -9.86
CA LYS A 148 7.59 -4.59 -9.05
C LYS A 148 7.16 -5.60 -8.00
N VAL A 149 8.04 -6.56 -7.73
CA VAL A 149 7.87 -7.56 -6.68
C VAL A 149 8.95 -7.37 -5.63
N PHE A 150 8.53 -7.22 -4.37
CA PHE A 150 9.42 -7.05 -3.23
C PHE A 150 9.28 -8.22 -2.26
N GLU A 151 10.39 -8.61 -1.64
CA GLU A 151 10.46 -9.61 -0.59
C GLU A 151 11.11 -9.04 0.66
N TYR A 152 10.54 -9.33 1.81
CA TYR A 152 11.05 -8.90 3.11
C TYR A 152 12.15 -9.86 3.55
N ASN A 153 13.36 -9.32 3.76
CA ASN A 153 14.54 -10.12 4.06
C ASN A 153 14.78 -10.26 5.58
N SER A 154 15.79 -11.07 5.94
CA SER A 154 16.19 -11.27 7.35
C SER A 154 16.88 -10.06 8.00
N GLN A 155 17.19 -9.02 7.23
CA GLN A 155 17.76 -7.75 7.72
C GLN A 155 16.69 -6.70 7.98
N GLU A 156 15.42 -7.09 7.92
CA GLU A 156 14.28 -6.21 8.12
C GLU A 156 14.07 -5.17 7.01
N GLU A 157 14.47 -5.52 5.78
CA GLU A 157 14.37 -4.65 4.60
C GLU A 157 13.53 -5.30 3.50
N TRP A 158 12.86 -4.46 2.70
CA TRP A 158 12.23 -4.91 1.46
C TRP A 158 13.22 -4.88 0.30
N VAL A 159 13.43 -6.01 -0.36
CA VAL A 159 14.32 -6.10 -1.51
C VAL A 159 13.50 -6.41 -2.75
N GLN A 160 13.74 -5.69 -3.85
CA GLN A 160 13.14 -6.03 -5.13
C GLN A 160 13.79 -7.33 -5.64
N VAL A 161 13.01 -8.41 -5.78
CA VAL A 161 13.54 -9.77 -6.02
C VAL A 161 13.55 -10.21 -7.48
N HIS A 162 13.15 -9.35 -8.42
CA HIS A 162 13.26 -9.62 -9.85
C HIS A 162 13.86 -8.41 -10.56
N GLU A 163 14.97 -8.63 -11.29
CA GLU A 163 15.62 -7.58 -12.10
C GLU A 163 14.76 -7.14 -13.28
N ARG A 164 13.84 -8.00 -13.74
CA ARG A 164 12.88 -7.66 -14.78
C ARG A 164 11.57 -7.21 -14.15
N ASN A 165 11.28 -5.92 -14.27
CA ASN A 165 9.93 -5.42 -14.02
C ASN A 165 8.98 -5.98 -15.07
N PHE A 166 7.76 -6.33 -14.68
CA PHE A 166 6.73 -6.67 -15.67
C PHE A 166 6.13 -5.36 -16.18
N ASN A 167 6.04 -5.19 -17.50
CA ASN A 167 5.43 -4.03 -18.13
C ASN A 167 4.62 -4.46 -19.36
N GLY A 168 3.90 -3.52 -19.96
CA GLY A 168 3.08 -3.76 -21.16
C GLY A 168 3.85 -4.40 -22.33
N ASN A 169 5.17 -4.25 -22.36
CA ASN A 169 6.04 -4.62 -23.48
C ASN A 169 6.74 -5.99 -23.31
N ASN A 170 6.86 -6.52 -22.10
CA ASN A 170 7.62 -7.75 -21.80
C ASN A 170 6.78 -8.81 -21.04
N LYS A 171 5.53 -9.01 -21.47
CA LYS A 171 4.58 -9.99 -20.87
C LYS A 171 4.98 -11.44 -21.11
#